data_AF-A0ABD0NGI5-F1
#
_entry.id   AF-A0ABD0NGI5-F1
#
_cell.length_a   1.000
_cell.length_b   1.000
_cell.length_c   1.000
_cell.angle_alpha   90.00
_cell.angle_beta   90.00
_cell.angle_gamma   90.00
#
_symmetry.space_group_name_H-M   'P 1'
#
loop_
_entity.id
_entity.type
_entity.pdbx_description
1 polymer ?
#
loop_
_entity_poly.entity_id
_entity_poly.type
_entity_poly.pdbx_seq_one_letter_code
_entity_poly.pdbx_strand_id
1 'polypeptide(L)'
;KLLLLSHGQATVERGFSVNKEVETDNMQEDAVVAQRIICDYVSVCGGVLKVPLTKELLGAAASARSQYRLHLENEKKKQESKAQKQKRKAAEDHLDELRKKRVILNEVATSLEKEADKLAEQAEGKSGTLMAQLITKSNILRKRFKEKVSELKGVESELEHKTAELRKMA
;
A
#
# COMPACT_ATOMS: atom_id res chain seq x y z
N LYS A 1 -10.38 50.00 19.96
CA LYS A 1 -10.13 48.54 19.82
C LYS A 1 -10.16 48.22 18.34
N LEU A 2 -9.00 47.96 17.74
CA LEU A 2 -8.85 47.61 16.33
C LEU A 2 -8.96 46.08 16.22
N LEU A 3 -9.96 45.57 15.50
CA LEU A 3 -10.15 44.14 15.25
C LEU A 3 -9.48 43.79 13.91
N LEU A 4 -8.30 43.18 13.97
CA LEU A 4 -7.64 42.56 12.82
C LEU A 4 -8.10 41.09 12.74
N LEU A 5 -8.97 40.79 11.78
CA LEU A 5 -9.30 39.41 11.40
C LEU A 5 -8.24 38.92 10.41
N SER A 6 -7.57 37.81 10.75
CA SER A 6 -6.59 37.14 9.90
C SER A 6 -7.24 36.67 8.59
N HIS A 7 -6.65 37.08 7.45
CA HIS A 7 -6.97 36.57 6.11
C HIS A 7 -6.56 35.09 5.96
N GLY A 8 -7.33 34.20 6.56
CA GLY A 8 -7.11 32.75 6.51
C GLY A 8 -8.31 31.95 6.01
N GLN A 9 -9.29 32.60 5.36
CA GLN A 9 -10.51 31.97 4.87
C GLN A 9 -10.97 32.62 3.55
N ALA A 10 -10.19 32.45 2.49
CA ALA A 10 -10.67 32.72 1.13
C ALA A 10 -11.10 31.37 0.51
N THR A 11 -12.40 31.12 0.54
CA THR A 11 -13.06 30.03 -0.18
C THR A 11 -12.86 30.21 -1.69
N VAL A 12 -12.50 29.13 -2.37
CA VAL A 12 -11.81 29.11 -3.69
C VAL A 12 -12.72 29.37 -4.91
N GLU A 13 -13.89 29.98 -4.76
CA GLU A 13 -14.95 29.85 -5.78
C GLU A 13 -15.12 31.04 -6.73
N ARG A 14 -14.42 32.18 -6.59
CA ARG A 14 -14.43 33.24 -7.63
C ARG A 14 -13.41 34.35 -7.38
N GLY A 15 -12.41 34.44 -8.24
CA GLY A 15 -11.55 35.62 -8.38
C GLY A 15 -10.12 35.40 -7.90
N PHE A 16 -9.20 35.38 -8.85
CA PHE A 16 -7.75 35.31 -8.70
C PHE A 16 -7.21 36.05 -7.47
N SER A 17 -6.78 35.30 -6.45
CA SER A 17 -5.67 35.72 -5.61
C SER A 17 -4.45 34.96 -6.11
N VAL A 18 -3.63 35.64 -6.92
CA VAL A 18 -2.29 35.15 -7.27
C VAL A 18 -1.43 35.39 -6.03
N ASN A 19 -1.44 34.43 -5.12
CA ASN A 19 -0.53 34.44 -3.98
C ASN A 19 0.86 34.08 -4.51
N LYS A 20 1.64 35.12 -4.86
CA LYS A 20 2.94 35.01 -5.54
C LYS A 20 3.98 34.18 -4.76
N GLU A 21 3.78 34.02 -3.46
CA GLU A 21 4.61 33.19 -2.57
C GLU A 21 4.20 31.71 -2.54
N VAL A 22 2.97 31.35 -2.96
CA VAL A 22 2.46 29.97 -2.90
C VAL A 22 2.69 29.22 -4.23
N GLU A 23 2.77 29.94 -5.36
CA GLU A 23 3.13 29.32 -6.65
C GLU A 23 4.57 28.78 -6.66
N THR A 24 5.50 29.39 -5.91
CA THR A 24 6.87 28.90 -5.79
C THR A 24 6.98 27.58 -5.04
N ASP A 25 6.05 27.28 -4.12
CA ASP A 25 6.07 26.07 -3.30
C ASP A 25 5.42 24.86 -3.98
N ASN A 26 4.74 25.03 -5.12
CA ASN A 26 4.05 23.93 -5.82
C ASN A 26 4.64 23.62 -7.20
N MET A 27 5.79 24.20 -7.55
CA MET A 27 6.54 23.82 -8.74
C MET A 27 7.34 22.54 -8.49
N GLN A 28 7.34 21.64 -9.48
CA GLN A 28 8.26 20.51 -9.46
C GLN A 28 9.70 21.01 -9.62
N GLU A 29 10.66 20.32 -9.00
CA GLU A 29 12.09 20.66 -9.06
C GLU A 29 12.57 20.87 -10.50
N ASP A 30 12.17 19.97 -11.41
CA ASP A 30 12.50 20.05 -12.83
C ASP A 30 12.00 21.35 -13.49
N ALA A 31 10.84 21.86 -13.09
CA ALA A 31 10.27 23.10 -13.61
C ALA A 31 11.08 24.32 -13.12
N VAL A 32 11.52 24.30 -11.86
CA VAL A 32 12.36 25.37 -11.28
C VAL A 32 13.73 25.40 -11.96
N VAL A 33 14.34 24.23 -12.16
CA VAL A 33 15.62 24.10 -12.86
C VAL A 33 15.49 24.59 -14.31
N ALA A 34 14.45 24.17 -15.03
CA ALA A 34 14.21 24.61 -16.40
C ALA A 34 13.99 26.14 -16.49
N GLN A 35 13.19 26.71 -15.58
CA GLN A 35 12.97 28.15 -15.52
C GLN A 35 14.27 28.90 -15.28
N ARG A 36 15.12 28.41 -14.36
CA ARG A 36 16.42 29.02 -14.07
C ARG A 36 17.32 29.05 -15.30
N ILE A 37 17.43 27.93 -16.01
CA ILE A 37 18.22 27.81 -17.24
C ILE A 37 17.75 28.82 -18.29
N ILE A 38 16.43 28.96 -18.46
CA ILE A 38 15.85 29.91 -19.42
C ILE A 38 16.19 31.35 -19.02
N CYS A 39 15.99 31.72 -17.75
CA CYS A 39 16.29 33.08 -17.27
C CYS A 39 17.78 33.43 -17.38
N ASP A 40 18.67 32.50 -17.05
CA ASP A 40 20.11 32.68 -17.17
C ASP A 40 20.51 32.89 -18.64
N TYR A 41 19.97 32.08 -19.55
CA TYR A 41 20.22 32.23 -20.98
C TYR A 41 19.72 33.57 -21.55
N VAL A 42 18.50 33.97 -21.20
CA VAL A 42 17.95 35.28 -21.60
C VAL A 42 18.80 36.45 -21.08
N SER A 43 19.34 36.31 -19.87
CA SER A 43 20.22 37.32 -19.26
C SER A 43 21.54 37.42 -20.02
N VAL A 44 22.14 36.29 -20.41
CA VAL A 44 23.35 36.24 -21.24
C VAL A 44 23.13 36.87 -22.61
N CYS A 45 21.96 36.66 -23.22
CA CYS A 45 21.61 37.32 -24.49
C CYS A 45 21.35 38.83 -24.36
N GLY A 46 21.27 39.37 -23.14
CA GLY A 46 21.02 40.79 -22.90
C GLY A 46 19.56 41.20 -23.11
N GLY A 47 18.63 40.26 -22.88
CA GLY A 47 17.18 40.47 -22.91
C GLY A 47 16.43 39.58 -23.90
N VAL A 48 15.12 39.47 -23.72
CA VAL A 48 14.23 38.54 -24.47
C VAL A 48 14.25 38.82 -25.98
N LEU A 49 14.38 40.09 -26.38
CA LEU A 49 14.39 40.50 -27.79
C LEU A 49 15.70 40.17 -28.53
N LYS A 50 16.76 39.82 -27.80
CA LYS A 50 18.10 39.55 -28.35
C LYS A 50 18.41 38.06 -28.42
N VAL A 51 17.46 37.21 -28.04
CA VAL A 51 17.62 35.75 -28.10
C VAL A 51 17.59 35.29 -29.57
N PRO A 52 18.62 34.58 -30.06
CA PRO A 52 18.65 34.15 -31.45
C PRO A 52 17.60 33.05 -31.72
N LEU A 53 16.81 33.24 -32.78
CA LEU A 53 15.83 32.27 -33.26
C LEU A 53 16.51 31.20 -34.13
N THR A 54 17.11 30.21 -33.49
CA THR A 54 17.74 29.07 -34.17
C THR A 54 16.68 28.09 -34.70
N LYS A 55 17.02 27.32 -35.74
CA LYS A 55 16.13 26.27 -36.28
C LYS A 55 15.80 25.21 -35.23
N GLU A 56 16.75 24.91 -34.34
CA GLU A 56 16.57 23.98 -33.24
C GLU A 56 15.55 24.48 -32.21
N LEU A 57 15.61 25.76 -31.83
CA LEU A 57 14.66 26.38 -30.92
C LEU A 57 13.24 26.33 -31.50
N LEU A 58 13.08 26.63 -32.79
CA LEU A 58 11.80 26.56 -33.49
C LEU A 58 11.28 25.12 -33.57
N GLY A 59 12.15 24.14 -33.83
CA GLY A 59 11.79 22.71 -33.84
C GLY A 59 11.38 22.20 -32.46
N ALA A 60 12.08 22.62 -31.41
CA ALA A 60 11.73 22.31 -30.02
C ALA A 60 10.37 22.92 -29.64
N ALA A 61 10.13 24.19 -29.97
CA ALA A 61 8.85 24.85 -29.72
C ALA A 61 7.68 24.17 -30.46
N ALA A 62 7.89 23.79 -31.73
CA ALA A 62 6.89 23.10 -32.53
C ALA A 62 6.54 21.70 -31.97
N SER A 63 7.52 20.99 -31.43
CA SER A 63 7.34 19.63 -30.88
C SER A 63 6.93 19.62 -29.40
N ALA A 64 7.09 20.72 -28.66
CA ALA A 64 6.84 20.82 -27.23
C ALA A 64 5.47 20.30 -26.80
N ARG A 65 4.42 20.65 -27.55
CA ARG A 65 3.05 20.17 -27.25
C ARG A 65 2.92 18.65 -27.38
N SER A 66 3.57 18.06 -28.38
CA SER A 66 3.55 16.60 -28.60
C SER A 66 4.32 15.89 -27.50
N GLN A 67 5.50 16.39 -27.16
CA GLN A 67 6.32 15.84 -26.07
C GLN A 67 5.59 15.92 -24.72
N TYR A 68 4.92 17.03 -24.43
CA TYR A 68 4.12 17.18 -23.21
C TYR A 68 2.98 16.15 -23.13
N ARG A 69 2.26 15.92 -24.23
CA ARG A 69 1.22 14.88 -24.26
C ARG A 69 1.78 13.48 -24.00
N LEU A 70 2.91 13.16 -24.64
CA LEU A 70 3.57 11.87 -24.46
C LEU A 70 4.07 11.68 -23.02
N HIS A 71 4.60 12.75 -22.40
CA HIS A 71 4.95 12.77 -20.98
C HIS A 71 3.74 12.49 -20.09
N LEU A 72 2.60 13.15 -20.31
CA LEU A 72 1.37 12.90 -19.55
C LEU A 72 0.85 11.46 -19.70
N GLU A 73 0.90 10.89 -20.91
CA GLU A 73 0.51 9.50 -21.14
C GLU A 73 1.44 8.53 -20.42
N ASN A 74 2.75 8.80 -20.43
CA ASN A 74 3.73 7.99 -19.71
C ASN A 74 3.55 8.09 -18.19
N GLU A 75 3.28 9.28 -17.65
CA GLU A 75 3.01 9.46 -16.22
C GLU A 75 1.73 8.71 -15.80
N LYS A 76 0.67 8.76 -16.62
CA LYS A 76 -0.53 7.94 -16.38
C LYS A 76 -0.21 6.44 -16.36
N LYS A 77 0.50 5.93 -17.37
CA LYS A 77 0.91 4.52 -17.43
C LYS A 77 1.79 4.12 -16.26
N LYS A 78 2.72 4.98 -15.82
CA LYS A 78 3.55 4.74 -14.63
C LYS A 78 2.70 4.69 -13.37
N GLN A 79 1.73 5.59 -13.21
CA GLN A 79 0.82 5.58 -12.05
C GLN A 79 -0.05 4.32 -12.04
N GLU A 80 -0.62 3.93 -13.18
CA GLU A 80 -1.40 2.69 -13.32
C GLU A 80 -0.55 1.46 -13.01
N SER A 81 0.67 1.39 -13.55
CA SER A 81 1.62 0.29 -13.26
C SER A 81 2.02 0.26 -11.78
N LYS A 82 2.28 1.42 -11.15
CA LYS A 82 2.56 1.52 -9.72
C LYS A 82 1.37 1.05 -8.88
N ALA A 83 0.15 1.48 -9.22
CA ALA A 83 -1.06 1.07 -8.53
C ALA A 83 -1.31 -0.44 -8.67
N GLN A 84 -1.11 -1.02 -9.85
CA GLN A 84 -1.21 -2.46 -10.06
C GLN A 84 -0.15 -3.24 -9.28
N LYS A 85 1.10 -2.77 -9.30
CA LYS A 85 2.19 -3.36 -8.49
C LYS A 85 1.90 -3.30 -6.99
N GLN A 86 1.38 -2.18 -6.50
CA GLN A 86 0.99 -2.04 -5.09
C GLN A 86 -0.16 -2.99 -4.72
N LYS A 87 -1.20 -3.08 -5.55
CA LYS A 87 -2.32 -4.02 -5.34
C LYS A 87 -1.83 -5.47 -5.30
N ARG A 88 -0.93 -5.84 -6.21
CA ARG A 88 -0.32 -7.17 -6.26
C ARG A 88 0.51 -7.43 -5.00
N LYS A 89 1.39 -6.51 -4.63
CA LYS A 89 2.22 -6.62 -3.42
C LYS A 89 1.36 -6.80 -2.16
N ALA A 90 0.32 -5.99 -2.00
CA ALA A 90 -0.60 -6.12 -0.86
C ALA A 90 -1.31 -7.49 -0.82
N ALA A 91 -1.66 -8.05 -1.98
CA ALA A 91 -2.25 -9.38 -2.06
C ALA A 91 -1.23 -10.49 -1.74
N GLU A 92 0.03 -10.34 -2.16
CA GLU A 92 1.15 -11.24 -1.80
C GLU A 92 1.42 -11.20 -0.28
N ASP A 93 1.49 -10.01 0.31
CA ASP A 93 1.71 -9.83 1.76
C ASP A 93 0.57 -10.50 2.57
N HIS A 94 -0.69 -10.32 2.14
CA HIS A 94 -1.84 -10.96 2.78
C HIS A 94 -1.80 -12.50 2.67
N LEU A 95 -1.32 -13.04 1.55
CA LEU A 95 -1.13 -14.49 1.39
C LEU A 95 -0.08 -15.03 2.36
N ASP A 96 1.02 -14.31 2.54
CA ASP A 96 2.07 -14.72 3.46
C ASP A 96 1.61 -14.64 4.93
N GLU A 97 0.79 -13.66 5.28
CA GLU A 97 0.12 -13.62 6.59
C GLU A 97 -0.79 -14.83 6.81
N LEU A 98 -1.64 -15.18 5.83
CA LEU A 98 -2.50 -16.36 5.93
C LEU A 98 -1.69 -17.66 6.03
N ARG A 99 -0.58 -17.78 5.28
CA ARG A 99 0.33 -18.94 5.38
C ARG A 99 0.94 -19.06 6.78
N LYS A 100 1.39 -17.95 7.38
CA LYS A 100 1.89 -17.93 8.77
C LYS A 100 0.80 -18.35 9.75
N LYS A 101 -0.41 -17.81 9.62
CA LYS A 101 -1.56 -18.19 10.45
C LYS A 101 -1.87 -19.68 10.35
N ARG A 102 -1.85 -20.25 9.14
CA ARG A 102 -2.05 -21.69 8.92
C ARG A 102 -1.02 -22.53 9.67
N VAL A 103 0.27 -22.19 9.58
CA VAL A 103 1.34 -22.92 10.28
C VAL A 103 1.13 -22.88 11.79
N ILE A 104 0.87 -21.70 12.35
CA ILE A 104 0.65 -21.52 13.79
C ILE A 104 -0.59 -22.31 14.26
N LEU A 105 -1.71 -22.23 13.53
CA LEU A 105 -2.93 -22.96 13.88
C LEU A 105 -2.70 -24.48 13.84
N ASN A 106 -1.93 -24.97 12.87
CA ASN A 106 -1.59 -26.38 12.77
C ASN A 106 -0.71 -26.85 13.94
N GLU A 107 0.30 -26.07 14.31
CA GLU A 107 1.15 -26.34 15.47
C GLU A 107 0.34 -26.35 16.77
N VAL A 108 -0.55 -25.37 16.96
CA VAL A 108 -1.44 -25.30 18.13
C VAL A 108 -2.39 -26.49 18.17
N ALA A 109 -3.02 -26.85 17.04
CA ALA A 109 -3.91 -28.00 16.97
C ALA A 109 -3.16 -29.30 17.34
N THR A 110 -2.00 -29.56 16.74
CA THR A 110 -1.21 -30.76 17.05
C THR A 110 -0.71 -30.79 18.50
N SER A 111 -0.41 -29.64 19.11
CA SER A 111 -0.04 -29.57 20.53
C SER A 111 -1.21 -29.92 21.45
N LEU A 112 -2.41 -29.38 21.18
CA LEU A 112 -3.63 -29.64 21.95
C LEU A 112 -4.05 -31.11 21.86
N GLU A 113 -3.90 -31.72 20.69
CA GLU A 113 -4.17 -33.15 20.48
C GLU A 113 -3.22 -34.02 21.31
N LYS A 114 -1.90 -33.76 21.23
CA LYS A 114 -0.89 -34.46 22.03
C LYS A 114 -1.11 -34.32 23.52
N GLU A 115 -1.48 -33.13 24.00
CA GLU A 115 -1.80 -32.91 25.41
C GLU A 115 -3.07 -33.64 25.84
N ALA A 116 -4.10 -33.66 25.00
CA ALA A 116 -5.32 -34.39 25.27
C ALA A 116 -5.09 -35.90 25.37
N ASP A 117 -4.28 -36.46 24.48
CA ASP A 117 -3.95 -37.88 24.46
C ASP A 117 -3.09 -38.27 25.66
N LYS A 118 -2.08 -37.46 26.03
CA LYS A 118 -1.32 -37.65 27.27
C LYS A 118 -2.22 -37.68 28.51
N LEU A 119 -3.20 -36.77 28.59
CA LEU A 119 -4.14 -36.74 29.71
C LEU A 119 -5.09 -37.95 29.71
N ALA A 120 -5.45 -38.47 28.53
CA ALA A 120 -6.26 -39.68 28.41
C ALA A 120 -5.47 -40.92 28.85
N GLU A 121 -4.23 -41.09 28.37
CA GLU A 121 -3.32 -42.16 28.79
C GLU A 121 -3.06 -42.14 30.30
N GLN A 122 -2.82 -40.95 30.87
CA GLN A 122 -2.64 -40.80 32.32
C GLN A 122 -3.90 -41.19 33.09
N ALA A 123 -5.10 -41.03 32.52
CA ALA A 123 -6.34 -41.40 33.18
C ALA A 123 -6.51 -42.92 33.28
N GLU A 124 -6.03 -43.70 32.29
CA GLU A 124 -6.11 -45.17 32.29
C GLU A 124 -5.39 -45.80 33.49
N GLY A 125 -4.31 -45.16 33.97
CA GLY A 125 -3.56 -45.59 35.15
C GLY A 125 -4.09 -45.08 36.50
N LYS A 126 -5.24 -44.36 36.53
CA LYS A 126 -5.83 -43.79 37.75
C LYS A 126 -7.26 -44.32 37.94
N SER A 127 -7.81 -44.16 39.15
CA SER A 127 -9.18 -44.59 39.47
C SER A 127 -9.94 -43.53 40.27
N GLY A 128 -11.27 -43.61 40.24
CA GLY A 128 -12.14 -42.71 41.00
C GLY A 128 -12.08 -41.25 40.51
N THR A 129 -12.11 -40.30 41.44
CA THR A 129 -12.22 -38.86 41.15
C THR A 129 -11.07 -38.33 40.28
N LEU A 130 -9.85 -38.85 40.46
CA LEU A 130 -8.67 -38.39 39.73
C LEU A 130 -8.74 -38.77 38.24
N MET A 131 -9.24 -39.96 37.92
CA MET A 131 -9.52 -40.39 36.54
C MET A 131 -10.55 -39.46 35.89
N ALA A 132 -11.67 -39.21 36.57
CA ALA A 132 -12.73 -38.35 36.06
C ALA A 132 -12.24 -36.91 35.77
N GLN A 133 -11.35 -36.36 36.61
CA GLN A 133 -10.75 -35.05 36.38
C GLN A 133 -9.84 -35.03 35.15
N LEU A 134 -9.00 -36.04 34.95
CA LEU A 134 -8.09 -36.14 33.80
C LEU A 134 -8.87 -36.28 32.49
N ILE A 135 -9.90 -37.12 32.46
CA ILE A 135 -10.80 -37.26 31.31
C ILE A 135 -11.52 -35.95 31.00
N THR A 136 -11.99 -35.24 32.03
CA THR A 136 -12.65 -33.93 31.83
C THR A 136 -11.69 -32.92 31.18
N LYS A 137 -10.44 -32.84 31.67
CA LYS A 137 -9.41 -31.96 31.08
C LYS A 137 -9.07 -32.37 29.65
N SER A 138 -8.89 -33.66 29.38
CA SER A 138 -8.65 -34.18 28.02
C SER A 138 -9.79 -33.80 27.07
N ASN A 139 -11.06 -33.96 27.48
CA ASN A 139 -12.21 -33.60 26.67
C ASN A 139 -12.28 -32.09 26.36
N ILE A 140 -11.92 -31.22 27.31
CA ILE A 140 -11.84 -29.76 27.07
C ILE A 140 -10.80 -29.46 25.99
N LEU A 141 -9.61 -30.08 26.05
CA LEU A 141 -8.57 -29.90 25.04
C LEU A 141 -9.00 -30.44 23.68
N ARG A 142 -9.68 -31.60 23.62
CA ARG A 142 -10.26 -32.14 22.38
C ARG A 142 -11.31 -31.22 21.75
N LYS A 143 -12.12 -30.54 22.57
CA LYS A 143 -13.06 -29.53 22.08
C LYS A 143 -12.32 -28.36 21.44
N ARG A 144 -11.32 -27.81 22.13
CA ARG A 144 -10.48 -26.71 21.61
C ARG A 144 -9.72 -27.10 20.34
N PHE A 145 -9.21 -28.34 20.28
CA PHE A 145 -8.60 -28.89 19.07
C PHE A 145 -9.57 -28.87 17.88
N LYS A 146 -10.80 -29.36 18.07
CA LYS A 146 -11.83 -29.34 17.02
C LYS A 146 -12.15 -27.92 16.54
N GLU A 147 -12.21 -26.96 17.46
CA GLU A 147 -12.38 -25.53 17.13
C GLU A 147 -11.21 -25.04 16.26
N LYS A 148 -9.96 -25.33 16.65
CA LYS A 148 -8.76 -24.92 15.89
C LYS A 148 -8.65 -25.60 14.52
N VAL A 149 -9.05 -26.86 14.40
CA VAL A 149 -9.12 -27.55 13.10
C VAL A 149 -10.19 -26.92 12.20
N SER A 150 -11.32 -26.49 12.75
CA SER A 150 -12.35 -25.78 11.99
C SER A 150 -11.86 -24.41 11.51
N GLU A 151 -11.16 -23.66 12.37
CA GLU A 151 -10.51 -22.39 12.00
C GLU A 151 -9.47 -22.62 10.89
N LEU A 152 -8.64 -23.66 11.00
CA LEU A 152 -7.62 -24.02 10.02
C LEU A 152 -8.23 -24.30 8.65
N LYS A 153 -9.33 -25.06 8.57
CA LYS A 153 -10.05 -25.31 7.31
C LYS A 153 -10.57 -24.01 6.67
N GLY A 154 -11.04 -23.07 7.49
CA GLY A 154 -11.44 -21.74 7.01
C GLY A 154 -10.28 -20.99 6.37
N VAL A 155 -9.13 -20.95 7.06
CA VAL A 155 -7.91 -20.31 6.57
C VAL A 155 -7.38 -20.99 5.29
N GLU A 156 -7.48 -22.32 5.19
CA GLU A 156 -7.08 -23.06 3.98
C GLU A 156 -7.98 -22.72 2.78
N SER A 157 -9.29 -22.64 2.99
CA SER A 157 -10.23 -22.23 1.93
C SER A 157 -9.98 -20.78 1.48
N GLU A 158 -9.72 -19.87 2.42
CA GLU A 158 -9.35 -18.48 2.12
C GLU A 158 -8.03 -18.41 1.35
N LEU A 159 -7.03 -19.22 1.72
CA LEU A 159 -5.76 -19.32 0.99
C LEU A 159 -5.96 -19.81 -0.44
N GLU A 160 -6.76 -20.85 -0.66
CA GLU A 160 -7.08 -21.36 -1.99
C GLU A 160 -7.79 -20.31 -2.86
N HIS A 161 -8.78 -19.63 -2.29
CA HIS A 161 -9.49 -18.56 -2.99
C HIS A 161 -8.55 -17.41 -3.36
N LYS A 162 -7.75 -16.93 -2.40
CA LYS A 162 -6.86 -15.78 -2.59
C LYS A 162 -5.69 -16.10 -3.53
N THR A 163 -5.18 -17.33 -3.51
CA THR A 163 -4.17 -17.78 -4.47
C THR A 163 -4.74 -17.91 -5.88
N ALA A 164 -5.98 -18.36 -6.04
CA ALA A 164 -6.67 -18.39 -7.33
C ALA A 164 -6.94 -16.98 -7.86
N GLU A 165 -7.36 -16.04 -7.01
CA GLU A 165 -7.49 -14.62 -7.38
C GLU A 165 -6.17 -14.04 -7.87
N LEU A 166 -5.07 -14.27 -7.14
CA LEU A 166 -3.76 -13.73 -7.51
C LEU A 166 -3.24 -14.30 -8.83
N ARG A 167 -3.51 -15.57 -9.13
CA ARG A 167 -3.19 -16.18 -10.44
C ARG A 167 -3.97 -15.53 -11.60
N LYS A 168 -5.19 -15.05 -11.36
CA LYS A 168 -5.99 -14.34 -12.37
C LYS A 168 -5.53 -12.89 -12.58
N MET A 169 -4.77 -12.33 -11.63
CA MET A 169 -4.19 -11.00 -11.72
C MET A 169 -2.80 -10.97 -12.41
N ALA A 170 -2.23 -12.16 -12.70
CA ALA A 170 -0.96 -12.34 -13.41
C ALA A 170 -1.18 -12.46 -14.92
#